data_AF-A0A9P8BKA5-F1
#
_entry.id   AF-A0A9P8BKA5-F1
#
_cell.length_a   1.000
_cell.length_b   1.000
_cell.length_c   1.000
_cell.angle_alpha   90.00
_cell.angle_beta   90.00
_cell.angle_gamma   90.00
#
_symmetry.space_group_name_H-M   'P 1'
#
loop_
_entity.id
_entity.type
_entity.pdbx_description
1 polymer ?
#
loop_
_entity_poly.entity_id
_entity_poly.type
_entity_poly.pdbx_seq_one_letter_code
_entity_poly.pdbx_strand_id
1 'polypeptide(L)'
;MLSPFALTCLRSRIISSPSTSLTTVRNAAAAATKGRKRPALTAAQLKEEAMKRLLYPSLLGKPRINPTGIHRREVNRALRRVMRSAEAHETIQRAWQLHKRQLREQRAEDMKIKYDSMKNAMDKLKKLDRRLYDIAVAKVDPRGILPDDAEDLKPLKGPARRFWLSRVQGLFPREMWIPTDTPRKNGWSYEWKAPPSSTGSSKSTATP
;
A
#
# COMPACT_ATOMS: atom_id res chain seq x y z
N MET A 1 -22.12 -27.66 -30.16
CA MET A 1 -22.31 -26.32 -30.74
C MET A 1 -21.45 -25.34 -29.95
N LEU A 2 -20.28 -25.03 -30.49
CA LEU A 2 -19.25 -24.23 -29.83
C LEU A 2 -19.35 -22.80 -30.34
N SER A 3 -19.63 -21.85 -29.43
CA SER A 3 -19.60 -20.42 -29.69
C SER A 3 -18.16 -19.90 -29.59
N PRO A 4 -17.63 -19.19 -30.59
CA PRO A 4 -16.30 -18.60 -30.51
C PRO A 4 -16.33 -17.22 -29.84
N PHE A 5 -15.54 -17.07 -28.78
CA PHE A 5 -15.21 -15.79 -28.16
C PHE A 5 -14.46 -14.90 -29.17
N ALA A 6 -15.14 -13.86 -29.64
CA ALA A 6 -14.52 -12.75 -30.36
C ALA A 6 -13.77 -11.85 -29.36
N LEU A 7 -12.43 -11.86 -29.42
CA LEU A 7 -11.61 -10.84 -28.77
C LEU A 7 -11.13 -9.84 -29.82
N THR A 8 -11.57 -8.62 -29.60
CA THR A 8 -11.35 -7.41 -30.37
C THR A 8 -9.87 -7.04 -30.43
N CYS A 9 -9.39 -6.88 -31.65
CA CYS A 9 -8.06 -6.40 -32.01
C CYS A 9 -7.99 -4.88 -31.80
N LEU A 10 -7.31 -4.41 -30.75
CA LEU A 10 -7.05 -2.98 -30.58
C LEU A 10 -5.75 -2.56 -31.30
N ARG A 11 -6.02 -1.94 -32.44
CA ARG A 11 -5.16 -1.20 -33.37
C ARG A 11 -4.16 -0.28 -32.64
N SER A 12 -2.88 -0.50 -32.90
CA SER A 12 -1.78 0.42 -32.56
C SER A 12 -1.95 1.75 -33.30
N ARG A 13 -2.10 2.85 -32.58
CA ARG A 13 -1.94 4.20 -33.15
C ARG A 13 -0.46 4.56 -33.13
N ILE A 14 0.12 4.58 -34.33
CA ILE A 14 1.39 5.22 -34.65
C ILE A 14 1.17 6.72 -34.50
N ILE A 15 1.85 7.37 -33.55
CA ILE A 15 1.90 8.83 -33.45
C ILE A 15 3.24 9.28 -34.01
N SER A 16 3.13 10.06 -35.08
CA SER A 16 4.18 10.75 -35.81
C SER A 16 4.91 11.77 -34.94
N SER A 17 6.22 11.87 -35.18
CA SER A 17 7.18 12.84 -34.63
C SER A 17 6.80 14.31 -34.80
N PRO A 18 7.21 15.18 -33.87
CA PRO A 18 7.70 16.50 -34.22
C PRO A 18 9.23 16.51 -34.33
N SER A 19 9.70 16.94 -35.50
CA SER A 19 11.07 17.33 -35.81
C SER A 19 11.47 18.52 -34.94
N THR A 20 12.46 18.34 -34.06
CA THR A 20 13.06 19.45 -33.30
C THR A 20 14.36 19.85 -33.98
N SER A 21 14.34 21.01 -34.63
CA SER A 21 15.47 21.69 -35.24
C SER A 21 16.64 21.87 -34.27
N LEU A 22 17.80 21.34 -34.64
CA LEU A 22 19.08 21.55 -33.96
C LEU A 22 19.61 22.96 -34.24
N THR A 23 19.44 23.90 -33.31
CA THR A 23 20.23 25.13 -33.29
C THR A 23 21.66 24.80 -32.89
N THR A 24 22.55 24.88 -33.87
CA THR A 24 24.00 24.78 -33.69
C THR A 24 24.51 26.08 -33.06
N VAL A 25 24.82 26.04 -31.77
CA VAL A 25 25.65 27.08 -31.14
C VAL A 25 27.10 26.63 -31.32
N ARG A 26 27.79 27.26 -32.28
CA ARG A 26 29.24 27.15 -32.44
C ARG A 26 29.90 27.85 -31.25
N ASN A 27 30.39 27.07 -30.29
CA ASN A 27 31.42 27.54 -29.38
C ASN A 27 32.78 27.13 -29.93
N ALA A 28 33.54 28.12 -30.37
CA ALA A 28 34.90 27.97 -30.83
C ALA A 28 35.85 27.66 -29.66
N ALA A 29 36.75 26.71 -29.94
CA ALA A 29 38.11 26.52 -29.43
C ALA A 29 38.37 26.44 -27.91
N ALA A 30 38.89 25.27 -27.49
CA ALA A 30 40.12 25.22 -26.69
C ALA A 30 40.81 23.86 -26.81
N ALA A 31 42.00 23.90 -27.41
CA ALA A 31 43.13 22.97 -27.38
C ALA A 31 43.03 21.69 -26.54
N ALA A 32 43.36 20.57 -27.21
CA ALA A 32 43.74 19.31 -26.61
C ALA A 32 45.04 19.46 -25.79
N THR A 33 44.92 19.41 -24.47
CA THR A 33 46.05 19.20 -23.55
C THR A 33 45.95 17.81 -22.95
N LYS A 34 46.92 16.94 -23.28
CA LYS A 34 47.19 15.68 -22.57
C LYS A 34 47.23 15.95 -21.05
N GLY A 35 46.46 15.18 -20.27
CA GLY A 35 46.57 15.18 -18.80
C GLY A 35 45.62 16.06 -17.98
N ARG A 36 44.43 16.45 -18.49
CA ARG A 36 43.46 17.19 -17.66
C ARG A 36 42.77 16.26 -16.64
N LYS A 37 43.11 16.45 -15.36
CA LYS A 37 42.28 16.03 -14.22
C LYS A 37 40.86 16.56 -14.46
N ARG A 38 39.85 15.69 -14.39
CA ARG A 38 38.44 16.08 -14.49
C ARG A 38 38.20 17.29 -13.57
N PRO A 39 37.46 18.34 -14.00
CA PRO A 39 37.14 19.45 -13.12
C PRO A 39 36.51 18.90 -11.84
N ALA A 40 36.92 19.42 -10.69
CA ALA A 40 36.39 18.98 -9.40
C ALA A 40 34.86 19.11 -9.42
N LEU A 41 34.18 17.97 -9.36
CA LEU A 41 32.72 17.91 -9.37
C LEU A 41 32.21 18.71 -8.16
N THR A 42 31.19 19.52 -8.39
CA THR A 42 30.55 20.25 -7.28
C THR A 42 29.89 19.25 -6.33
N ALA A 43 29.64 19.65 -5.08
CA ALA A 43 29.00 18.77 -4.09
C ALA A 43 27.62 18.22 -4.57
N ALA A 44 26.88 19.01 -5.36
CA ALA A 44 25.65 18.58 -6.00
C ALA A 44 25.89 17.47 -7.04
N GLN A 45 26.92 17.63 -7.87
CA GLN A 45 27.33 16.64 -8.87
C GLN A 45 27.86 15.35 -8.22
N LEU A 46 28.54 15.43 -7.07
CA LEU A 46 28.95 14.25 -6.30
C LEU A 46 27.76 13.48 -5.72
N LYS A 47 26.74 14.17 -5.21
CA LYS A 47 25.48 13.53 -4.77
C LYS A 47 24.74 12.91 -5.94
N GLU A 48 24.68 13.61 -7.07
CA GLU A 48 24.08 13.10 -8.31
C GLU A 48 24.82 11.88 -8.83
N GLU A 49 26.16 11.87 -8.82
CA GLU A 49 26.97 10.71 -9.17
C GLU A 49 26.80 9.56 -8.18
N ALA A 50 26.73 9.83 -6.87
CA ALA A 50 26.47 8.81 -5.86
C ALA A 50 25.09 8.20 -6.06
N MET A 51 24.06 9.01 -6.31
CA MET A 51 22.71 8.55 -6.62
C MET A 51 22.66 7.78 -7.94
N LYS A 52 23.37 8.24 -8.98
CA LYS A 52 23.54 7.49 -10.24
C LYS A 52 24.24 6.16 -10.00
N ARG A 53 25.28 6.08 -9.18
CA ARG A 53 25.95 4.81 -8.84
C ARG A 53 25.05 3.86 -8.03
N LEU A 54 24.17 4.38 -7.19
CA LEU A 54 23.20 3.59 -6.42
C LEU A 54 22.06 3.06 -7.31
N LEU A 55 21.49 3.92 -8.15
CA LEU A 55 20.38 3.56 -9.06
C LEU A 55 20.87 2.72 -10.25
N TYR A 56 22.09 2.98 -10.72
CA TYR A 56 22.78 2.28 -11.80
C TYR A 56 24.07 1.68 -11.23
N PRO A 57 24.00 0.46 -10.63
CA PRO A 57 25.19 -0.20 -10.08
C PRO A 57 26.31 -0.21 -11.12
N SER A 58 27.52 0.13 -10.65
CA SER A 58 28.65 0.53 -11.48
C SER A 58 29.19 -0.59 -12.37
N LEU A 59 28.55 -0.82 -13.50
CA LEU A 59 29.14 -1.44 -14.68
C LEU A 59 29.80 -0.35 -15.51
N LEU A 60 30.84 0.25 -14.94
CA LEU A 60 31.71 1.20 -15.62
C LEU A 60 32.20 0.55 -16.93
N GLY A 61 31.74 1.07 -18.07
CA GLY A 61 32.19 0.68 -19.41
C GLY A 61 31.17 -0.02 -20.32
N LYS A 62 29.93 -0.29 -19.89
CA LYS A 62 28.90 -0.87 -20.78
C LYS A 62 27.66 0.03 -20.90
N PRO A 63 27.49 0.79 -22.00
CA PRO A 63 26.54 1.90 -22.09
C PRO A 63 25.07 1.50 -22.31
N ARG A 64 24.61 0.30 -21.90
CA ARG A 64 23.30 -0.22 -22.36
C ARG A 64 22.45 -1.01 -21.35
N ILE A 65 22.71 -0.90 -20.04
CA ILE A 65 21.88 -1.61 -19.04
C ILE A 65 21.06 -0.57 -18.27
N ASN A 66 19.88 -0.28 -18.81
CA ASN A 66 18.88 0.52 -18.09
C ASN A 66 18.38 -0.27 -16.86
N PRO A 67 18.07 0.39 -15.73
CA PRO A 67 17.60 -0.25 -14.51
C PRO A 67 16.25 -0.94 -14.74
N THR A 68 15.47 -0.39 -15.67
CA THR A 68 14.25 -0.94 -16.23
C THR A 68 14.51 -1.40 -17.65
N GLY A 69 14.23 -2.66 -17.94
CA GLY A 69 14.06 -3.08 -19.33
C GLY A 69 14.57 -4.48 -19.67
N ILE A 70 15.87 -4.74 -19.67
CA ILE A 70 16.37 -5.84 -20.51
C ILE A 70 17.59 -6.52 -19.87
N HIS A 71 17.33 -7.68 -19.26
CA HIS A 71 18.28 -8.79 -18.99
C HIS A 71 19.65 -8.43 -18.37
N ARG A 72 19.78 -8.54 -17.04
CA ARG A 72 21.07 -8.45 -16.33
C ARG A 72 21.79 -9.80 -16.30
N ARG A 73 22.93 -9.91 -17.00
CA ARG A 73 23.77 -11.12 -17.02
C ARG A 73 24.22 -11.58 -15.63
N GLU A 74 24.48 -10.64 -14.72
CA GLU A 74 24.93 -10.93 -13.36
C GLU A 74 23.84 -11.63 -12.55
N VAL A 75 22.59 -11.21 -12.70
CA VAL A 75 21.44 -11.83 -12.05
C VAL A 75 21.32 -13.29 -12.52
N ASN A 76 21.46 -13.56 -13.81
CA ASN A 76 21.43 -14.94 -14.32
C ASN A 76 22.61 -15.77 -13.83
N ARG A 77 23.80 -15.18 -13.71
CA ARG A 77 24.97 -15.86 -13.13
C ARG A 77 24.74 -16.19 -11.65
N ALA A 78 24.13 -15.30 -10.88
CA ALA A 78 23.75 -15.53 -9.50
C ALA A 78 22.63 -16.58 -9.38
N LEU A 79 21.60 -16.51 -10.23
CA LEU A 79 20.52 -17.50 -10.29
C LEU A 79 21.06 -18.90 -10.58
N ARG A 80 21.97 -19.06 -11.56
CA ARG A 80 22.62 -20.35 -11.85
C ARG A 80 23.44 -20.89 -10.67
N ARG A 81 23.92 -20.04 -9.76
CA ARG A 81 24.67 -20.46 -8.56
C ARG A 81 23.74 -20.95 -7.46
N VAL A 82 22.59 -20.31 -7.28
CA VAL A 82 21.60 -20.64 -6.24
C VAL A 82 20.70 -21.79 -6.67
N MET A 83 20.28 -21.81 -7.94
CA MET A 83 19.43 -22.85 -8.51
C MET A 83 20.29 -24.02 -8.99
N ARG A 84 20.42 -25.04 -8.13
CA ARG A 84 21.21 -26.24 -8.42
C ARG A 84 20.60 -27.10 -9.53
N SER A 85 19.27 -27.16 -9.63
CA SER A 85 18.52 -27.80 -10.71
C SER A 85 17.27 -27.00 -11.10
N ALA A 86 16.93 -27.01 -12.39
CA ALA A 86 15.73 -26.34 -12.90
C ALA A 86 14.45 -27.04 -12.41
N GLU A 87 14.46 -28.38 -12.39
CA GLU A 87 13.33 -29.21 -11.95
C GLU A 87 12.95 -28.96 -10.48
N ALA A 88 13.93 -28.82 -9.58
CA ALA A 88 13.66 -28.54 -8.18
C ALA A 88 13.03 -27.15 -8.01
N HIS A 89 13.50 -26.16 -8.77
CA HIS A 89 12.93 -24.82 -8.76
C HIS A 89 11.48 -24.82 -9.25
N GLU A 90 11.19 -25.49 -10.36
CA GLU A 90 9.82 -25.61 -10.88
C GLU A 90 8.90 -26.31 -9.88
N THR A 91 9.40 -27.37 -9.25
CA THR A 91 8.62 -28.13 -8.26
C THR A 91 8.29 -27.27 -7.04
N ILE A 92 9.28 -26.56 -6.49
CA ILE A 92 9.08 -25.63 -5.38
C ILE A 92 8.09 -24.52 -5.79
N GLN A 93 8.22 -23.98 -7.00
CA GLN A 93 7.34 -22.93 -7.48
C GLN A 93 5.88 -23.42 -7.65
N ARG A 94 5.69 -24.60 -8.24
CA ARG A 94 4.37 -25.23 -8.39
C ARG A 94 3.74 -25.53 -7.03
N ALA A 95 4.51 -26.12 -6.10
CA ALA A 95 4.06 -26.39 -4.74
C ALA A 95 3.67 -25.10 -4.00
N TRP A 96 4.45 -24.03 -4.14
CA TRP A 96 4.15 -22.73 -3.55
C TRP A 96 2.90 -22.08 -4.15
N GLN A 97 2.72 -22.16 -5.46
CA GLN A 97 1.50 -21.66 -6.12
C GLN A 97 0.26 -22.45 -5.68
N LEU A 98 0.37 -23.77 -5.55
CA LEU A 98 -0.69 -24.62 -5.03
C LEU A 98 -1.04 -24.25 -3.58
N HIS A 99 -0.03 -24.08 -2.71
CA HIS A 99 -0.25 -23.65 -1.33
C HIS A 99 -0.93 -22.28 -1.24
N LYS A 100 -0.51 -21.30 -2.05
CA LYS A 100 -1.18 -19.99 -2.13
C LYS A 100 -2.62 -20.08 -2.63
N ARG A 101 -2.92 -21.04 -3.51
CA ARG A 101 -4.29 -21.31 -3.96
C ARG A 101 -5.13 -21.83 -2.78
N GLN A 102 -4.64 -22.83 -2.07
CA GLN A 102 -5.30 -23.37 -0.87
C GLN A 102 -5.55 -22.28 0.19
N LEU A 103 -4.57 -21.42 0.47
CA LEU A 103 -4.75 -20.28 1.40
C LEU A 103 -5.79 -19.24 0.93
N ARG A 104 -6.02 -19.12 -0.38
CA ARG A 104 -7.09 -18.26 -0.92
C ARG A 104 -8.45 -18.94 -0.80
N GLU A 105 -8.52 -20.24 -1.08
CA GLU A 105 -9.74 -21.04 -0.96
C GLU A 105 -10.20 -21.09 0.51
N GLN A 106 -9.30 -21.40 1.46
CA GLN A 106 -9.58 -21.38 2.90
C GLN A 106 -10.10 -20.02 3.37
N ARG A 107 -9.43 -18.93 3.00
CA ARG A 107 -9.90 -17.58 3.35
C ARG A 107 -11.26 -17.26 2.75
N ALA A 108 -11.54 -17.73 1.53
CA ALA A 108 -12.84 -17.53 0.89
C ALA A 108 -13.95 -18.34 1.59
N GLU A 109 -13.65 -19.57 2.00
CA GLU A 109 -14.55 -20.42 2.79
C GLU A 109 -14.85 -19.78 4.15
N ASP A 110 -13.83 -19.32 4.87
CA ASP A 110 -14.00 -18.63 6.15
C ASP A 110 -14.88 -17.37 6.00
N MET A 111 -14.64 -16.59 4.95
CA MET A 111 -15.44 -15.39 4.65
C MET A 111 -16.88 -15.75 4.30
N LYS A 112 -17.11 -16.85 3.58
CA LYS A 112 -18.43 -17.36 3.26
C LYS A 112 -19.18 -17.80 4.53
N ILE A 113 -18.52 -18.56 5.41
CA ILE A 113 -19.10 -18.99 6.69
C ILE A 113 -19.53 -17.79 7.55
N LYS A 114 -18.66 -16.77 7.66
CA LYS A 114 -18.97 -15.53 8.40
C LYS A 114 -20.16 -14.80 7.79
N TYR A 115 -20.20 -14.71 6.46
CA TYR A 115 -21.31 -14.08 5.74
C TYR A 115 -22.63 -14.82 5.93
N ASP A 116 -22.64 -16.14 5.79
CA ASP A 116 -23.83 -16.97 5.95
C ASP A 116 -24.37 -16.89 7.39
N SER A 117 -23.49 -16.91 8.39
CA SER A 117 -23.84 -16.72 9.80
C SER A 117 -24.46 -15.33 10.05
N MET A 118 -23.84 -14.27 9.53
CA MET A 118 -24.35 -12.90 9.63
C MET A 118 -25.71 -12.74 8.95
N LYS A 119 -25.89 -13.30 7.75
CA LYS A 119 -27.14 -13.27 7.00
C LYS A 119 -28.26 -13.97 7.77
N ASN A 120 -27.99 -15.18 8.28
CA ASN A 120 -28.94 -15.93 9.08
C ASN A 120 -29.37 -15.15 10.34
N ALA A 121 -28.44 -14.45 11.00
CA ALA A 121 -28.75 -13.60 12.15
C ALA A 121 -29.65 -12.41 11.75
N MET A 122 -29.36 -11.74 10.64
CA MET A 122 -30.16 -10.62 10.14
C MET A 122 -31.56 -11.05 9.69
N ASP A 123 -31.69 -12.22 9.06
CA ASP A 123 -32.98 -12.79 8.67
C ASP A 123 -33.85 -13.13 9.89
N LYS A 124 -33.24 -13.56 11.01
CA LYS A 124 -33.93 -13.76 12.29
C LYS A 124 -34.33 -12.42 12.91
N LEU A 125 -33.42 -11.44 12.96
CA LEU A 125 -33.70 -10.11 13.52
C LEU A 125 -34.89 -9.46 12.80
N LYS A 126 -34.92 -9.52 11.46
CA LYS A 126 -36.01 -8.99 10.64
C LYS A 126 -37.38 -9.57 10.99
N LYS A 127 -37.44 -10.85 11.38
CA LYS A 127 -38.69 -11.52 11.78
C LYS A 127 -39.14 -11.11 13.19
N LEU A 128 -38.20 -10.82 14.08
CA LEU A 128 -38.47 -10.47 15.48
C LEU A 128 -38.77 -8.98 15.63
N ASP A 129 -37.90 -8.10 15.14
CA ASP A 129 -38.03 -6.66 15.24
C ASP A 129 -37.52 -5.95 13.97
N ARG A 130 -38.45 -5.33 13.26
CA ARG A 130 -38.15 -4.58 12.04
C ARG A 130 -37.41 -3.27 12.32
N ARG A 131 -37.69 -2.58 13.43
CA ARG A 131 -37.05 -1.30 13.76
C ARG A 131 -35.56 -1.49 14.01
N LEU A 132 -35.18 -2.51 14.77
CA LEU A 132 -33.77 -2.84 15.03
C LEU A 132 -33.06 -3.30 13.76
N TYR A 133 -33.74 -4.06 12.90
CA TYR A 133 -33.21 -4.44 11.59
C TYR A 133 -32.91 -3.23 10.71
N ASP A 134 -33.83 -2.25 10.63
CA ASP A 134 -33.65 -1.05 9.83
C ASP A 134 -32.44 -0.22 10.32
N ILE A 135 -32.23 -0.13 11.64
CA ILE A 135 -31.05 0.52 12.24
C ILE A 135 -29.77 -0.26 11.92
N ALA A 136 -29.77 -1.59 12.01
CA ALA A 136 -28.58 -2.40 11.77
C ALA A 136 -28.14 -2.43 10.30
N VAL A 137 -29.09 -2.32 9.36
CA VAL A 137 -28.82 -2.28 7.91
C VAL A 137 -28.43 -0.87 7.44
N ALA A 138 -28.73 0.17 8.22
CA ALA A 138 -28.40 1.54 7.90
C ALA A 138 -26.91 1.67 7.58
N LYS A 139 -26.60 2.14 6.37
CA LYS A 139 -25.22 2.38 5.94
C LYS A 139 -24.75 3.68 6.58
N VAL A 140 -23.64 3.59 7.31
CA VAL A 140 -22.98 4.77 7.86
C VAL A 140 -21.97 5.27 6.83
N ASP A 141 -22.12 6.50 6.39
CA ASP A 141 -21.16 7.14 5.48
C ASP A 141 -19.86 7.43 6.25
N PRO A 142 -18.73 6.79 5.91
CA PRO A 142 -17.48 6.92 6.68
C PRO A 142 -16.79 8.28 6.49
N ARG A 143 -17.36 9.17 5.69
CA ARG A 143 -16.87 10.55 5.48
C ARG A 143 -17.70 11.57 6.25
N GLY A 144 -18.93 11.22 6.61
CA GLY A 144 -19.83 12.08 7.36
C GLY A 144 -19.59 11.92 8.86
N ILE A 145 -19.74 13.02 9.59
CA ILE A 145 -19.96 12.94 11.03
C ILE A 145 -21.47 12.77 11.19
N LEU A 146 -21.90 11.76 11.93
CA LEU A 146 -23.31 11.55 12.22
C LEU A 146 -23.85 12.79 12.96
N PRO A 147 -25.09 13.25 12.73
CA PRO A 147 -25.62 14.44 13.40
C PRO A 147 -25.50 14.36 14.93
N ASP A 148 -25.75 13.19 15.51
CA ASP A 148 -25.64 12.96 16.95
C ASP A 148 -24.18 13.13 17.43
N ASP A 149 -23.22 12.54 16.72
CA ASP A 149 -21.79 12.68 17.01
C ASP A 149 -21.31 14.15 16.85
N ALA A 150 -21.95 14.92 15.96
CA ALA A 150 -21.59 16.30 15.72
C ALA A 150 -21.92 17.19 16.93
N GLU A 151 -23.01 16.91 17.66
CA GLU A 151 -23.36 17.62 18.90
C GLU A 151 -22.32 17.37 19.99
N ASP A 152 -21.87 16.12 20.14
CA ASP A 152 -20.85 15.73 21.13
C ASP A 152 -19.48 16.35 20.84
N LEU A 153 -19.18 16.63 19.58
CA LEU A 153 -17.92 17.23 19.14
C LEU A 153 -17.84 18.74 19.35
N LYS A 154 -18.98 19.45 19.41
CA LYS A 154 -19.01 20.92 19.62
C LYS A 154 -18.33 21.39 20.91
N PRO A 155 -18.57 20.77 22.09
CA PRO A 155 -17.93 21.20 23.34
C PRO A 155 -16.45 20.81 23.43
N LEU A 156 -16.01 19.81 22.66
CA LEU A 156 -14.66 19.30 22.73
C LEU A 156 -13.68 20.22 21.98
N LYS A 157 -12.56 20.57 22.64
CA LYS A 157 -11.48 21.38 22.04
C LYS A 157 -10.14 20.63 22.10
N GLY A 158 -9.22 21.05 21.23
CA GLY A 158 -7.84 20.59 21.27
C GLY A 158 -7.63 19.08 20.99
N PRO A 159 -6.76 18.39 21.75
CA PRO A 159 -6.42 16.99 21.53
C PRO A 159 -7.61 16.02 21.62
N ALA A 160 -8.56 16.27 22.53
CA ALA A 160 -9.76 15.44 22.68
C ALA A 160 -10.62 15.44 21.41
N ARG A 161 -10.81 16.61 20.79
CA ARG A 161 -11.54 16.72 19.51
C ARG A 161 -10.85 15.95 18.40
N ARG A 162 -9.52 16.05 18.29
CA ARG A 162 -8.74 15.30 17.28
C ARG A 162 -8.85 13.79 17.47
N PHE A 163 -8.89 13.34 18.71
CA PHE A 163 -9.06 11.93 19.04
C PHE A 163 -10.44 11.40 18.62
N TRP A 164 -11.52 12.11 18.94
CA TRP A 164 -12.86 11.74 18.50
C TRP A 164 -13.01 11.72 16.98
N LEU A 165 -12.49 12.75 16.30
CA LEU A 165 -12.46 12.78 14.83
C LEU A 165 -11.63 11.65 14.21
N SER A 166 -10.77 10.98 14.98
CA SER A 166 -10.01 9.83 14.50
C SER A 166 -10.81 8.52 14.49
N ARG A 167 -11.93 8.46 15.22
CA ARG A 167 -12.83 7.30 15.33
C ARG A 167 -14.08 7.52 14.48
N VAL A 168 -13.89 7.74 13.19
CA VAL A 168 -15.03 7.89 12.29
C VAL A 168 -15.73 6.55 12.14
N GLN A 169 -17.05 6.55 12.34
CA GLN A 169 -17.88 5.35 12.19
C GLN A 169 -17.72 4.75 10.79
N GLY A 170 -17.65 3.42 10.71
CA GLY A 170 -17.42 2.71 9.45
C GLY A 170 -15.96 2.67 8.97
N LEU A 171 -15.03 3.35 9.65
CA LEU A 171 -13.59 3.18 9.46
C LEU A 171 -12.98 2.46 10.66
N PHE A 172 -11.88 1.74 10.44
CA PHE A 172 -11.13 1.13 11.53
C PHE A 172 -10.50 2.19 12.44
N PRO A 173 -10.58 2.01 13.77
CA PRO A 173 -9.89 2.90 14.71
C PRO A 173 -8.39 2.94 14.43
N ARG A 174 -7.79 4.13 14.51
CA ARG A 174 -6.34 4.32 14.32
C ARG A 174 -5.48 3.64 15.39
N GLU A 175 -6.06 3.39 16.56
CA GLU A 175 -5.42 2.64 17.65
C GLU A 175 -5.24 1.15 17.32
N MET A 176 -5.98 0.62 16.33
CA MET A 176 -5.83 -0.76 15.88
C MET A 176 -4.53 -0.91 15.08
N TRP A 177 -3.54 -1.58 15.65
CA TRP A 177 -2.23 -1.74 15.04
C TRP A 177 -2.14 -2.95 14.12
N ILE A 178 -1.27 -2.83 13.12
CA ILE A 178 -0.85 -3.94 12.28
C ILE A 178 0.10 -4.82 13.10
N PRO A 179 -0.04 -6.15 13.08
CA PRO A 179 0.86 -7.05 13.77
C PRO A 179 2.33 -6.79 13.39
N THR A 180 3.20 -6.69 14.39
CA THR A 180 4.66 -6.55 14.23
C THR A 180 5.35 -7.89 14.50
N ASP A 181 6.54 -8.09 13.93
CA ASP A 181 7.31 -9.33 14.09
C ASP A 181 7.73 -9.57 15.55
N THR A 182 8.20 -8.52 16.23
CA THR A 182 8.46 -8.54 17.68
C THR A 182 7.40 -7.73 18.42
N PRO A 183 6.91 -8.22 19.58
CA PRO A 183 5.96 -7.47 20.38
C PRO A 183 6.64 -6.25 21.04
N ARG A 184 5.85 -5.23 21.37
CA ARG A 184 6.35 -4.06 22.09
C ARG A 184 6.71 -4.43 23.53
N LYS A 185 7.70 -3.75 24.11
CA LYS A 185 8.14 -3.97 25.51
C LYS A 185 6.98 -3.93 26.52
N ASN A 186 6.03 -3.01 26.31
CA ASN A 186 4.88 -2.84 27.19
C ASN A 186 3.62 -3.57 26.70
N GLY A 187 3.76 -4.58 25.82
CA GLY A 187 2.71 -5.50 25.38
C GLY A 187 1.33 -4.84 25.19
N TRP A 188 0.41 -5.17 26.10
CA TRP A 188 -0.94 -4.62 26.19
C TRP A 188 -1.05 -3.58 27.32
N SER A 189 -1.74 -2.47 27.06
CA SER A 189 -1.99 -1.43 28.07
C SER A 189 -3.27 -1.73 28.84
N TYR A 190 -3.12 -2.21 30.08
CA TYR A 190 -4.26 -2.47 30.98
C TYR A 190 -4.84 -1.19 31.60
N GLU A 191 -4.10 -0.10 31.58
CA GLU A 191 -4.50 1.20 32.13
C GLU A 191 -5.21 2.10 31.12
N TRP A 192 -5.64 1.56 29.98
CA TRP A 192 -6.31 2.34 28.95
C TRP A 192 -7.61 2.96 29.49
N LYS A 193 -7.78 4.26 29.27
CA LYS A 193 -8.98 5.03 29.63
C LYS A 193 -9.57 5.66 28.38
N ALA A 194 -10.90 5.63 28.28
CA ALA A 194 -11.61 6.38 27.25
C ALA A 194 -11.29 7.88 27.38
N PRO A 195 -11.20 8.63 26.26
CA PRO A 195 -11.08 10.09 26.34
C PRO A 195 -12.28 10.65 27.10
N PRO A 196 -12.15 11.81 27.78
CA PRO A 196 -13.30 12.45 28.40
C PRO A 196 -14.34 12.76 27.31
N SER A 197 -15.51 12.14 27.41
CA SER A 197 -16.71 12.56 26.68
C SER A 197 -17.23 13.85 27.30
N SER A 198 -17.92 14.67 26.50
CA SER A 198 -18.58 15.90 26.95
C SER A 198 -19.61 15.67 28.07
N THR A 199 -20.09 14.43 28.23
CA THR A 199 -21.01 13.97 29.27
C THR A 199 -20.27 13.71 30.60
N GLY A 200 -19.59 14.74 31.12
CA GLY A 200 -18.83 14.70 32.37
C GLY A 200 -19.36 15.71 33.40
N SER A 201 -20.66 15.69 33.69
CA SER A 201 -21.29 16.50 34.75
C SER A 201 -22.33 15.70 35.57
N SER A 202 -22.20 14.38 35.69
CA SER A 202 -22.84 13.66 36.79
C SER A 202 -21.79 13.49 37.89
N LYS A 203 -21.75 14.45 38.83
CA LYS A 203 -21.03 14.28 40.10
C LYS A 203 -21.60 13.02 40.77
N SER A 204 -20.84 11.94 40.81
CA SER A 204 -21.12 10.84 41.72
C SER A 204 -20.82 11.32 43.13
N THR A 205 -21.84 11.84 43.82
CA THR A 205 -21.83 12.02 45.26
C THR A 205 -21.65 10.65 45.90
N ALA A 206 -20.44 10.36 46.36
CA ALA A 206 -20.18 9.25 47.26
C ALA A 206 -20.77 9.63 48.63
N THR A 207 -21.84 8.96 49.02
CA THR A 207 -22.36 8.97 50.40
C THR A 207 -21.43 8.08 51.24
N PRO A 208 -21.06 8.49 52.47
CA PRO A 208 -20.07 7.82 53.33
C PRO A 208 -20.45 6.41 53.76
#